data_AF-A0AAJ1N720-F1
#
_entry.id   AF-A0AAJ1N720-F1
#
_cell.length_a   1.000
_cell.length_b   1.000
_cell.length_c   1.000
_cell.angle_alpha   90.00
_cell.angle_beta   90.00
_cell.angle_gamma   90.00
#
_symmetry.space_group_name_H-M   'P 1'
#
loop_
_entity.id
_entity.type
_entity.pdbx_description
1 polymer ?
#
loop_
_entity_poly.entity_id
_entity_poly.type
_entity_poly.pdbx_seq_one_letter_code
_entity_poly.pdbx_strand_id
1 'polypeptide(L)'
;MEQTKYIVTYLADYPCGHRHTLRIYVDANNAIGAIEKSQAVFTDDRLTSTNHTLLSVTPEEFNENTIANLDVCPEPEVKSC
;
A
#
# COMPACT_ATOMS: atom_id res chain seq x y z
N MET A 1 4.73 -12.86 -17.68
CA MET A 1 4.61 -11.51 -17.10
C MET A 1 5.04 -11.62 -15.66
N GLU A 2 5.93 -10.72 -15.23
CA GLU A 2 6.44 -10.68 -13.84
C GLU A 2 5.32 -10.19 -12.91
N GLN A 3 5.14 -10.86 -11.76
CA GLN A 3 4.20 -10.46 -10.73
C GLN A 3 4.97 -9.80 -9.60
N THR A 4 4.51 -8.62 -9.18
CA THR A 4 5.04 -7.90 -8.03
C THR A 4 4.09 -8.07 -6.85
N LYS A 5 4.64 -8.22 -5.65
CA LYS A 5 3.86 -8.24 -4.42
C LYS A 5 3.51 -6.81 -4.00
N TYR A 6 2.22 -6.56 -3.81
CA TYR A 6 1.68 -5.27 -3.38
C TYR A 6 1.07 -5.36 -2.00
N ILE A 7 1.16 -4.26 -1.26
CA ILE A 7 0.42 -3.99 -0.04
C ILE A 7 -0.68 -2.99 -0.38
N VAL A 8 -1.93 -3.46 -0.36
CA VAL A 8 -3.11 -2.61 -0.52
C VAL A 8 -3.63 -2.28 0.87
N THR A 9 -3.66 -0.99 1.21
CA THR A 9 -4.14 -0.53 2.51
C THR A 9 -5.49 0.14 2.38
N TYR A 10 -6.46 -0.33 3.16
CA TYR A 10 -7.75 0.31 3.34
C TYR A 10 -7.86 0.90 4.74
N LEU A 11 -8.62 1.97 4.90
CA LEU A 11 -9.17 2.37 6.19
C LEU A 11 -10.56 1.77 6.35
N ALA A 12 -10.85 1.12 7.47
CA ALA A 12 -12.12 0.47 7.73
C ALA A 12 -12.55 0.66 9.18
N ASP A 13 -13.86 0.63 9.42
CA ASP A 13 -14.44 0.70 10.74
C ASP A 13 -14.48 -0.70 11.36
N TYR A 14 -14.07 -0.82 12.62
CA TYR A 14 -14.03 -2.10 13.34
C TYR A 14 -15.03 -2.12 14.50
N PRO A 15 -15.45 -3.31 14.98
CA PRO A 15 -16.41 -3.45 16.09
C PRO A 15 -15.99 -2.77 17.40
N CYS A 16 -14.70 -2.43 17.55
CA CYS A 16 -14.20 -1.63 18.68
C CYS A 16 -14.63 -0.15 18.64
N GLY A 17 -15.31 0.30 17.58
CA GLY A 17 -15.75 1.69 17.42
C GLY A 17 -14.67 2.63 16.85
N HIS A 18 -13.54 2.08 16.44
CA HIS A 18 -12.43 2.85 15.87
C HIS A 18 -12.16 2.43 14.42
N ARG A 19 -11.58 3.38 13.67
CA ARG A 19 -11.15 3.18 12.29
C ARG A 19 -9.69 2.74 12.28
N HIS A 20 -9.40 1.58 11.68
CA HIS A 20 -8.06 1.02 11.60
C HIS A 20 -7.68 0.70 10.15
N THR A 21 -6.37 0.52 9.94
CA THR A 21 -5.86 0.07 8.65
C THR A 21 -6.07 -1.43 8.48
N LEU A 22 -6.63 -1.81 7.34
CA LEU A 22 -6.66 -3.18 6.82
C LEU A 22 -5.61 -3.27 5.73
N ARG A 23 -4.57 -4.09 5.94
CA ARG A 23 -3.50 -4.33 4.95
C ARG A 23 -3.73 -5.69 4.28
N ILE A 24 -3.76 -5.70 2.96
CA ILE A 24 -3.96 -6.88 2.14
C ILE A 24 -2.74 -7.04 1.24
N TYR A 25 -2.12 -8.23 1.30
CA TYR A 25 -0.95 -8.57 0.48
C TYR A 25 -1.42 -9.37 -0.74
N VAL A 26 -1.08 -8.90 -1.93
CA VAL A 26 -1.50 -9.53 -3.19
C VAL A 26 -0.40 -9.50 -4.23
N ASP A 27 -0.26 -10.58 -5.01
CA ASP A 27 0.58 -10.59 -6.20
C ASP A 27 -0.19 -10.08 -7.41
N ALA A 28 0.35 -9.08 -8.12
CA ALA A 28 -0.28 -8.49 -9.29
C ALA A 28 0.75 -7.97 -10.30
N ASN A 29 0.33 -7.79 -11.55
CA ASN A 29 1.20 -7.25 -12.59
C ASN A 29 1.31 -5.72 -12.52
N ASN A 30 0.39 -5.05 -11.83
CA ASN A 30 0.35 -3.59 -11.65
C ASN A 30 -0.57 -3.22 -10.48
N ALA A 31 -0.55 -1.94 -10.10
CA ALA A 31 -1.34 -1.41 -8.99
C ALA A 31 -2.86 -1.56 -9.17
N ILE A 32 -3.39 -1.41 -10.39
CA ILE A 32 -4.83 -1.57 -10.65
C ILE A 32 -5.25 -3.02 -10.41
N GLY A 33 -4.50 -3.98 -10.92
CA GLY A 33 -4.74 -5.40 -10.68
C GLY A 33 -4.58 -5.78 -9.21
N ALA A 34 -3.71 -5.12 -8.45
CA ALA A 34 -3.61 -5.30 -7.00
C ALA A 34 -4.88 -4.83 -6.28
N ILE A 35 -5.41 -3.65 -6.64
CA ILE A 35 -6.68 -3.14 -6.09
C ILE A 35 -7.82 -4.12 -6.38
N GLU A 36 -8.00 -4.51 -7.65
CA GLU A 36 -9.08 -5.42 -8.05
C GLU A 36 -9.02 -6.75 -7.31
N LYS A 37 -7.83 -7.37 -7.23
CA LYS A 37 -7.64 -8.63 -6.49
C LYS A 37 -7.92 -8.47 -5.00
N SER A 38 -7.53 -7.35 -4.39
CA SER A 38 -7.71 -7.13 -2.95
C SER A 38 -9.19 -7.04 -2.54
N GLN A 39 -10.08 -6.65 -3.45
CA GLN A 39 -11.52 -6.54 -3.15
C GLN A 39 -12.19 -7.89 -2.87
N ALA A 40 -11.59 -9.00 -3.29
CA ALA A 40 -12.09 -10.35 -2.95
C ALA A 40 -12.12 -10.61 -1.44
N VAL A 41 -11.35 -9.86 -0.64
CA VAL A 41 -11.38 -9.97 0.83
C VAL A 41 -12.71 -9.48 1.41
N PHE A 42 -13.43 -8.59 0.73
CA PHE A 42 -14.72 -8.06 1.21
C PHE A 42 -15.87 -9.06 1.12
N THR A 43 -15.67 -10.19 0.44
CA THR A 43 -16.65 -11.29 0.41
C THR A 43 -16.34 -12.38 1.45
N ASP A 44 -15.29 -12.22 2.27
CA ASP A 44 -14.98 -13.16 3.35
C ASP A 44 -15.86 -12.86 4.57
N ASP A 45 -16.74 -13.78 4.94
CA ASP A 45 -17.66 -13.65 6.07
C ASP A 45 -16.94 -13.51 7.43
N ARG A 46 -15.63 -13.80 7.50
CA ARG A 46 -14.82 -13.62 8.71
C ARG A 46 -14.31 -12.19 8.85
N LEU A 47 -14.40 -11.36 7.81
CA LEU A 47 -14.00 -9.97 7.86
C LEU A 47 -15.03 -9.14 8.63
N THR A 48 -14.68 -8.73 9.84
CA THR A 48 -15.59 -7.98 10.71
C THR A 48 -15.58 -6.47 10.46
N SER A 49 -14.70 -5.97 9.60
CA SER A 49 -14.58 -4.54 9.32
C SER A 49 -15.52 -4.09 8.21
N THR A 50 -15.94 -2.82 8.24
CA THR A 50 -16.88 -2.23 7.28
C THR A 50 -16.38 -0.86 6.78
N ASN A 51 -17.10 -0.24 5.84
CA ASN A 51 -16.80 1.10 5.32
C ASN A 51 -15.37 1.28 4.80
N HIS A 52 -14.88 0.29 4.04
CA HIS A 52 -13.53 0.27 3.50
C HIS A 52 -13.30 1.41 2.51
N THR A 53 -12.25 2.19 2.72
CA THR A 53 -11.80 3.25 1.80
C THR A 53 -10.34 3.02 1.46
N LEU A 54 -10.02 2.96 0.16
CA LEU A 54 -8.65 2.76 -0.30
C LEU A 54 -7.77 3.92 0.17
N LEU A 55 -6.70 3.61 0.90
CA LEU A 55 -5.73 4.57 1.42
C LEU A 55 -4.46 4.60 0.56
N SER A 56 -3.90 3.43 0.25
CA SER A 56 -2.66 3.34 -0.52
C SER A 56 -2.50 1.98 -1.21
N VAL A 57 -1.69 1.98 -2.26
CA VAL A 57 -1.24 0.78 -2.98
C VAL A 57 0.26 0.93 -3.22
N THR A 58 1.06 0.10 -2.57
CA THR A 58 2.52 0.19 -2.65
C THR A 58 3.12 -1.18 -2.98
N PRO A 59 4.09 -1.29 -3.89
CA PRO A 59 4.92 -2.50 -3.99
C PRO A 59 5.55 -2.79 -2.63
N GLU A 60 5.62 -4.05 -2.21
CA GLU A 60 6.24 -4.44 -0.93
C GLU A 60 7.73 -4.07 -0.87
N GLU A 61 8.38 -4.08 -2.04
CA GLU A 61 9.77 -3.63 -2.20
C GLU A 61 9.94 -2.13 -1.95
N PHE A 62 8.88 -1.33 -2.04
CA PHE A 62 8.89 0.09 -1.69
C PHE A 62 8.70 0.25 -0.17
N ASN A 63 9.77 -0.02 0.58
CA ASN A 63 9.83 0.04 2.04
C ASN A 63 10.83 1.09 2.55
N GLU A 64 11.02 1.16 3.87
CA GLU A 64 11.91 2.13 4.53
C GLU A 64 13.34 2.10 3.98
N ASN A 65 13.86 0.93 3.59
CA ASN A 65 15.20 0.83 2.99
C ASN A 65 15.22 1.50 1.60
N THR A 66 14.17 1.30 0.81
CA THR A 66 14.04 1.94 -0.51
C THR A 66 13.91 3.45 -0.37
N ILE A 67 13.17 3.92 0.64
CA ILE A 67 13.04 5.35 0.95
C ILE A 67 14.37 5.95 1.44
N ALA A 68 15.11 5.25 2.31
CA ALA A 68 16.41 5.68 2.78
C ALA A 68 17.44 5.82 1.65
N ASN A 69 17.30 5.03 0.58
CA ASN A 69 18.13 5.15 -0.63
C ASN A 69 17.68 6.27 -1.58
N LEU A 70 16.49 6.86 -1.40
CA LEU A 70 16.02 8.02 -2.17
C LEU A 70 16.51 9.35 -1.60
N ASP A 71 16.99 9.38 -0.35
CA ASP A 71 17.51 10.58 0.35
C ASP A 71 18.87 11.07 -0.19
N VAL A 72 19.26 10.61 -1.37
CA VAL A 72 20.41 11.13 -2.13
C VAL A 72 19.90 12.26 -3.03
N CYS A 73 19.40 13.34 -2.42
CA CYS A 73 19.35 14.62 -3.14
C CYS A 73 20.80 15.00 -3.45
N PRO A 74 21.23 15.12 -4.73
CA PRO A 74 22.56 15.63 -5.02
C PRO A 74 22.66 17.02 -4.40
N GLU A 75 23.76 17.28 -3.68
CA GLU A 75 24.02 18.60 -3.13
C GLU A 75 23.90 19.63 -4.27
N PRO A 76 23.16 20.73 -4.09
CA PRO A 76 23.09 21.74 -5.14
C PRO A 76 24.50 22.23 -5.42
N GLU A 77 24.94 22.17 -6.69
CA GLU A 77 26.22 22.72 -7.11
C GLU A 77 26.28 24.21 -6.75
N VAL A 78 26.96 24.55 -5.66
CA VAL A 78 27.22 25.94 -5.29
C VAL A 78 28.28 26.45 -6.27
N LYS A 79 27.84 27.03 -7.39
CA LYS A 79 28.73 27.83 -8.24
C LYS A 79 29.22 29.02 -7.40
N SER A 80 30.49 28.98 -7.02
CA SER A 80 31.17 30.14 -6.45
C SER A 80 31.25 31.23 -7.53
N CYS A 81 30.63 32.38 -7.27
CA CYS A 81 30.79 33.61 -8.04
C CYS A 81 32.11 34.30 -7.70
#